data_AF-A0A6N7FE25-F1
#
_entry.id   AF-A0A6N7FE25-F1
#
_cell.length_a   1.000
_cell.length_b   1.000
_cell.length_c   1.000
_cell.angle_alpha   90.00
_cell.angle_beta   90.00
_cell.angle_gamma   90.00
#
_symmetry.space_group_name_H-M   'P 1'
#
loop_
_entity.id
_entity.type
_entity.pdbx_description
1 polymer ?
#
loop_
_entity_poly.entity_id
_entity_poly.type
_entity_poly.pdbx_seq_one_letter_code
_entity_poly.pdbx_strand_id
1 'polypeptide(L)'
;MSELDSPWARAPGRFGAHQFREKLDVPLVFATWFAGGLRVVDVSDPFAPEEVGHFIPEPVGDEPSPQSNDVDVDDRGLIYMIDRNRGFDILEMTNR
;
A
#
# COMPACT_ATOMS: atom_id res chain seq x y z
N MET A 1 13.25 -2.52 -0.69
CA MET A 1 12.96 -1.36 -1.55
C MET A 1 12.97 -0.12 -0.66
N SER A 2 13.47 1.02 -1.14
CA SER A 2 13.51 2.27 -0.36
C SER A 2 12.17 3.01 -0.49
N GLU A 3 11.79 3.80 0.51
CA GLU A 3 10.69 4.78 0.42
C GLU A 3 10.82 5.69 -0.82
N LEU A 4 12.06 5.93 -1.27
CA LEU A 4 12.35 6.74 -2.47
C LEU A 4 11.99 6.08 -3.80
N ASP A 5 11.60 4.81 -3.80
CA ASP A 5 11.20 4.10 -5.01
C ASP A 5 9.76 4.47 -5.44
N SER A 6 9.02 5.24 -4.62
CA SER A 6 7.80 5.90 -5.09
C SER A 6 8.12 7.13 -5.95
N PRO A 7 7.56 7.24 -7.18
CA PRO A 7 7.67 8.45 -8.00
C PRO A 7 7.15 9.72 -7.29
N TRP A 8 6.29 9.53 -6.28
CA TRP A 8 5.61 10.59 -5.55
C TRP A 8 6.21 10.87 -4.18
N ALA A 9 7.32 10.22 -3.81
CA ALA A 9 7.96 10.38 -2.49
C ALA A 9 8.35 11.82 -2.16
N ARG A 10 8.51 12.67 -3.19
CA ARG A 10 8.85 14.09 -3.07
C ARG A 10 7.77 15.03 -3.62
N ALA A 11 6.64 14.48 -4.06
CA ALA A 11 5.52 15.28 -4.52
C ALA A 11 4.82 15.96 -3.32
N PRO A 12 4.12 17.08 -3.53
CA PRO A 12 3.26 17.65 -2.50
C PRO A 12 2.22 16.63 -2.00
N GLY A 13 1.87 16.71 -0.72
CA GLY A 13 0.93 15.79 -0.08
C GLY A 13 1.56 15.05 1.08
N ARG A 14 0.89 14.00 1.56
CA ARG A 14 1.39 13.14 2.63
C ARG A 14 2.16 11.97 2.03
N PHE A 15 3.26 11.61 2.68
CA PHE A 15 4.04 10.42 2.39
C PHE A 15 4.40 9.76 3.73
N GLY A 16 4.17 8.45 3.85
CA GLY A 16 4.46 7.69 5.06
C GLY A 16 3.39 6.66 5.39
N ALA A 17 3.72 5.71 6.27
CA ALA A 17 2.81 4.68 6.72
C ALA A 17 1.54 5.31 7.32
N HIS A 18 0.38 4.78 6.96
CA HIS A 18 -0.89 5.37 7.38
C HIS A 18 -1.86 4.39 8.02
N GLN A 19 -2.42 3.46 7.25
CA GLN A 19 -3.39 2.48 7.73
C GLN A 19 -2.95 1.09 7.33
N PHE A 20 -2.96 0.17 8.29
CA PHE A 20 -2.78 -1.25 8.05
C PHE A 20 -4.15 -1.93 8.06
N ARG A 21 -4.28 -3.08 7.40
CA ARG A 21 -5.48 -3.90 7.49
C ARG A 21 -5.70 -4.30 8.96
N GLU A 22 -6.85 -3.97 9.53
CA GLU A 22 -7.16 -4.21 10.96
C GLU A 22 -7.43 -5.69 11.33
N LYS A 23 -6.95 -6.62 10.51
CA LYS A 23 -7.07 -8.08 10.68
C LYS A 23 -5.69 -8.68 10.41
N LEU A 24 -5.27 -9.62 11.26
CA LEU A 24 -3.94 -10.21 11.22
C LEU A 24 -3.87 -11.35 10.18
N ASP A 25 -3.15 -11.11 9.08
CA ASP A 25 -2.87 -12.12 8.03
C ASP A 25 -1.47 -12.72 8.16
N VAL A 26 -1.07 -13.13 9.37
CA VAL A 26 0.30 -13.60 9.60
C VAL A 26 0.67 -14.70 8.59
N PRO A 27 1.77 -14.54 7.83
CA PRO A 27 2.89 -13.62 8.08
C PRO A 27 2.83 -12.26 7.36
N LEU A 28 1.78 -11.93 6.62
CA LEU A 28 1.70 -10.70 5.82
C LEU A 28 1.03 -9.55 6.57
N VAL A 29 1.59 -8.36 6.39
CA VAL A 29 1.02 -7.06 6.79
C VAL A 29 0.74 -6.25 5.53
N PHE A 30 -0.54 -5.93 5.33
CA PHE A 30 -0.98 -5.02 4.28
C PHE A 30 -1.15 -3.63 4.86
N ALA A 31 -0.49 -2.63 4.26
CA ALA A 31 -0.59 -1.25 4.73
C ALA A 31 -0.57 -0.25 3.58
N THR A 32 -1.36 0.82 3.72
CA THR A 32 -1.29 2.00 2.88
C THR A 32 -0.23 2.97 3.40
N TRP A 33 0.39 3.69 2.47
CA TRP A 33 1.55 4.55 2.71
C TRP A 33 1.37 5.95 2.08
N PHE A 34 0.13 6.46 2.02
CA PHE A 34 -0.24 7.67 1.28
C PHE A 34 0.35 7.67 -0.15
N ALA A 35 1.18 8.66 -0.49
CA ALA A 35 1.87 8.75 -1.78
C ALA A 35 2.83 7.58 -2.07
N GLY A 36 3.11 6.73 -1.07
CA GLY A 36 3.84 5.48 -1.21
C GLY A 36 2.98 4.27 -1.59
N GLY A 37 1.65 4.41 -1.74
CA GLY A 37 0.76 3.35 -2.21
C GLY A 37 0.49 2.23 -1.20
N LEU A 38 0.15 1.05 -1.69
CA LEU A 38 0.08 -0.20 -0.94
C LEU A 38 1.49 -0.77 -0.71
N ARG A 39 1.73 -1.29 0.49
CA ARG A 39 2.90 -2.07 0.88
C ARG A 39 2.43 -3.39 1.48
N VAL A 40 3.06 -4.47 1.06
CA VAL A 40 2.87 -5.82 1.60
C VAL A 40 4.18 -6.26 2.20
N VAL A 41 4.20 -6.46 3.51
CA VAL A 41 5.40 -6.77 4.29
C VAL A 41 5.24 -8.16 4.89
N ASP A 42 6.18 -9.05 4.60
CA ASP A 42 6.32 -10.34 5.29
C ASP A 42 7.04 -10.11 6.63
N VAL A 43 6.41 -10.52 7.71
CA VAL A 43 6.91 -10.42 9.09
C VAL A 43 7.13 -11.81 9.73
N SER A 44 7.35 -12.84 8.92
CA SER A 44 7.67 -14.20 9.37
C SER A 44 8.93 -14.24 10.25
N ASP A 45 9.95 -13.44 9.93
CA ASP A 45 11.01 -13.05 10.86
C ASP A 45 10.73 -11.65 11.42
N PRO A 46 10.29 -11.52 12.68
CA PRO A 46 9.99 -10.23 13.27
C PRO A 46 11.23 -9.34 13.49
N PHE A 47 12.44 -9.89 13.39
CA PHE A 47 13.69 -9.11 13.47
C PHE A 47 14.19 -8.63 12.10
N ALA A 48 13.61 -9.13 11.01
CA ALA A 48 13.98 -8.81 9.65
C ALA A 48 12.75 -8.79 8.73
N PRO A 49 11.81 -7.83 8.91
CA PRO A 49 10.65 -7.70 8.04
C PRO A 49 11.06 -7.33 6.60
N GLU A 50 10.41 -7.94 5.62
CA GLU A 50 10.73 -7.77 4.20
C GLU A 50 9.51 -7.30 3.40
N GLU A 51 9.66 -6.24 2.61
CA GLU A 51 8.62 -5.86 1.64
C GLU A 51 8.62 -6.89 0.49
N VAL A 52 7.50 -7.61 0.35
CA VAL A 52 7.29 -8.66 -0.67
C VAL A 52 6.37 -8.23 -1.80
N GLY A 53 5.75 -7.05 -1.67
CA GLY A 53 4.92 -6.48 -2.72
C GLY A 53 4.58 -5.02 -2.48
N HIS A 54 4.28 -4.31 -3.57
CA HIS A 54 3.76 -2.96 -3.52
C HIS A 54 2.86 -2.68 -4.73
N PHE A 55 2.04 -1.65 -4.61
CA PHE A 55 1.34 -1.04 -5.73
C PHE A 55 1.23 0.46 -5.47
N ILE A 56 1.70 1.28 -6.40
CA ILE A 56 1.63 2.74 -6.29
C ILE A 56 0.71 3.23 -7.42
N PRO A 57 -0.48 3.74 -7.10
CA PRO A 57 -1.38 4.26 -8.12
C PRO A 57 -0.83 5.58 -8.69
N GLU A 58 -1.30 5.94 -9.88
CA GLU A 58 -1.14 7.29 -10.42
C GLU A 58 -2.08 8.25 -9.67
N PRO A 59 -1.67 9.52 -9.44
CA PRO A 59 -2.61 10.54 -8.99
C PRO A 59 -3.71 10.76 -10.03
N VAL A 60 -4.92 11.09 -9.56
CA VAL A 60 -6.09 11.29 -10.42
C VAL A 60 -6.44 12.78 -10.50
N GLY A 61 -6.60 13.30 -11.71
CA GLY A 61 -6.96 14.70 -11.95
C GLY A 61 -5.79 15.64 -11.66
N ASP A 62 -6.06 16.70 -10.90
CA ASP A 62 -5.06 17.73 -10.54
C ASP A 62 -4.35 17.43 -9.20
N GLU A 63 -4.59 16.24 -8.62
CA GLU A 63 -3.92 15.85 -7.38
C GLU A 63 -2.40 15.69 -7.61
N PRO A 64 -1.55 16.21 -6.72
CA PRO A 64 -0.10 16.16 -6.89
C PRO A 64 0.49 14.78 -6.63
N SER A 65 -0.22 13.93 -5.88
CA SER A 65 0.19 12.58 -5.50
C SER A 65 -1.04 11.76 -5.11
N PRO A 66 -0.97 10.41 -5.18
CA PRO A 66 -2.01 9.57 -4.58
C PRO A 66 -1.99 9.74 -3.07
N GLN A 67 -3.14 9.50 -2.46
CA GLN A 67 -3.37 9.49 -1.03
C GLN A 67 -4.05 8.17 -0.63
N SER A 68 -3.39 7.03 -0.92
CA SER A 68 -3.82 5.71 -0.45
C SER A 68 -4.08 5.76 1.06
N ASN A 69 -5.28 5.34 1.45
CA ASN A 69 -5.84 5.67 2.75
C ASN A 69 -6.27 4.46 3.56
N ASP A 70 -6.79 3.41 2.92
CA ASP A 70 -7.26 2.20 3.61
C ASP A 70 -7.05 0.95 2.75
N VAL A 71 -6.95 -0.22 3.40
CA VAL A 71 -6.78 -1.52 2.77
C VAL A 71 -7.52 -2.65 3.50
N ASP A 72 -8.22 -3.50 2.75
CA ASP A 72 -8.72 -4.80 3.23
C ASP A 72 -8.40 -5.91 2.22
N VAL A 73 -8.47 -7.17 2.66
CA VAL A 73 -8.23 -8.36 1.84
C VAL A 73 -9.35 -9.37 2.10
N ASP A 74 -9.89 -9.95 1.04
CA ASP A 74 -10.93 -10.99 1.14
C ASP A 74 -10.37 -12.42 1.09
N ASP A 75 -11.23 -13.41 1.33
CA ASP A 75 -10.85 -14.83 1.36
C ASP A 75 -10.40 -15.39 0.00
N ARG A 76 -10.59 -14.63 -1.09
CA ARG A 76 -10.08 -14.98 -2.43
C ARG A 76 -8.66 -14.45 -2.64
N GLY A 77 -8.13 -13.67 -1.69
CA GLY A 77 -6.86 -12.98 -1.78
C GLY A 77 -6.91 -11.70 -2.61
N LEU A 78 -8.10 -11.16 -2.89
CA LEU A 78 -8.22 -9.86 -3.55
C LEU A 78 -7.96 -8.75 -2.53
N ILE A 79 -7.12 -7.79 -2.91
CA ILE A 79 -6.74 -6.66 -2.09
C ILE A 79 -7.55 -5.45 -2.54
N TYR A 80 -8.22 -4.82 -1.60
CA TYR A 80 -9.12 -3.68 -1.79
C TYR A 80 -8.42 -2.46 -1.22
N MET A 81 -7.98 -1.54 -2.07
CA MET A 81 -7.29 -0.33 -1.64
C MET A 81 -8.12 0.92 -1.97
N ILE A 82 -8.24 1.83 -1.01
CA ILE A 82 -8.95 3.10 -1.19
C ILE A 82 -7.94 4.24 -1.22
N ASP A 83 -8.16 5.20 -2.11
CA ASP A 83 -7.50 6.51 -2.10
C ASP A 83 -8.47 7.59 -1.59
N ARG A 84 -8.08 8.37 -0.57
CA ARG A 84 -8.99 9.36 0.06
C ARG A 84 -9.27 10.57 -0.82
N ASN A 85 -8.40 10.85 -1.79
CA ASN A 85 -8.64 11.94 -2.72
C ASN A 85 -9.59 11.44 -3.81
N ARG A 86 -9.22 10.37 -4.53
CA ARG A 86 -10.08 9.69 -5.52
C ARG A 86 -9.55 8.30 -5.86
N GLY A 87 -10.43 7.31 -5.86
CA GLY A 87 -10.18 6.01 -6.49
C GLY A 87 -10.45 4.82 -5.58
N PHE A 88 -10.47 3.66 -6.21
CA PHE A 88 -10.61 2.37 -5.56
C PHE A 88 -10.01 1.31 -6.50
N ASP A 89 -9.04 0.57 -5.98
CA ASP A 89 -8.32 -0.46 -6.73
C ASP A 89 -8.63 -1.84 -6.14
N ILE A 90 -8.81 -2.82 -7.04
CA ILE A 90 -8.85 -4.24 -6.69
C ILE A 90 -7.60 -4.88 -7.29
N LEU A 91 -6.75 -5.43 -6.44
CA LEU A 91 -5.43 -5.95 -6.81
C LEU A 91 -5.35 -7.44 -6.46
N GLU A 92 -4.47 -8.15 -7.14
CA GLU A 92 -4.05 -9.51 -6.81
C GLU A 92 -2.52 -9.57 -6.85
N MET A 93 -1.89 -10.31 -5.93
CA MET A 93 -0.44 -10.51 -5.96
C MET A 93 -0.05 -11.37 -7.16
N THR A 94 0.97 -10.95 -7.92
CA THR A 94 1.38 -11.63 -9.16
C THR A 94 2.16 -12.93 -8.94
N ASN A 95 2.76 -13.11 -7.76
CA ASN A 95 3.55 -14.29 -7.39
C ASN A 95 3.00 -14.87 -6.08
N ARG A 96 2.54 -16.13 -6.12
CA ARG A 96 2.27 -16.94 -4.92
C ARG A 96 3.51 -17.75 -4.55
#